data_AF-A0A932PSY5-F1
#
_entry.id   AF-A0A932PSY5-F1
#
_cell.length_a   1.000
_cell.length_b   1.000
_cell.length_c   1.000
_cell.angle_alpha   90.00
_cell.angle_beta   90.00
_cell.angle_gamma   90.00
#
_symmetry.space_group_name_H-M   'P 1'
#
loop_
_entity.id
_entity.type
_entity.pdbx_description
1 polymer ?
#
loop_
_entity_poly.entity_id
_entity_poly.type
_entity_poly.pdbx_seq_one_letter_code
_entity_poly.pdbx_strand_id
1 'polypeptide(L)' 'MPTITIPQQVSPDTNLIAIPSSTYEEFLSWQKMVKSKKTFKATAQDTRDLAAARKNYAKGNYITLDILYHDLAARH' A
#
# COMPACT_ATOMS: atom_id res chain seq x y z
N MET A 1 19.71 32.28 -16.69
CA MET A 1 20.36 31.47 -15.63
C MET A 1 19.34 31.23 -14.53
N PRO A 2 19.02 29.98 -14.17
CA PRO A 2 18.13 29.73 -13.05
C PRO A 2 18.85 30.05 -11.73
N THR A 3 18.28 30.97 -10.93
CA THR A 3 18.78 31.30 -9.59
C THR A 3 18.24 30.26 -8.61
N ILE A 4 19.11 29.39 -8.10
CA ILE A 4 18.75 28.40 -7.08
C ILE A 4 19.02 29.02 -5.70
N THR A 5 17.96 29.33 -4.96
CA THR A 5 18.05 29.93 -3.63
C THR A 5 18.09 28.82 -2.57
N ILE A 6 19.21 28.66 -1.88
CA ILE A 6 19.37 27.69 -0.78
C ILE A 6 19.16 28.41 0.56
N PRO A 7 18.23 27.96 1.43
CA PRO A 7 18.02 28.56 2.75
C PRO A 7 19.28 28.43 3.62
N GLN A 8 19.65 29.50 4.33
CA GLN A 8 20.89 29.57 5.11
C GLN A 8 20.96 28.59 6.31
N GLN A 9 19.84 27.97 6.68
CA GLN A 9 19.70 27.08 7.85
C GLN A 9 19.71 25.58 7.50
N VAL A 10 20.35 25.17 6.41
CA VAL A 10 20.58 23.74 6.19
C VAL A 10 21.66 23.28 7.16
N SER A 11 21.30 22.38 8.08
CA SER A 11 22.23 21.79 9.07
C SER A 11 23.52 21.31 8.38
N PRO A 12 24.70 21.47 9.01
CA PRO A 12 25.99 21.05 8.45
C PRO A 12 26.08 19.55 8.14
N ASP A 13 25.18 18.74 8.70
CA ASP A 13 25.10 17.29 8.44
C ASP A 13 24.14 16.92 7.29
N THR A 14 23.56 17.93 6.63
CA THR A 14 22.58 17.72 5.57
C THR A 14 23.29 17.75 4.22
N ASN A 15 23.58 16.57 3.67
CA ASN A 15 24.06 16.46 2.30
C ASN A 15 22.98 17.00 1.34
N LEU A 16 23.24 18.16 0.75
CA LEU A 16 22.39 18.76 -0.27
C LEU A 16 22.56 17.98 -1.58
N ILE A 17 21.47 17.39 -2.06
CA ILE A 17 21.44 16.66 -3.33
C ILE A 17 20.72 17.52 -4.35
N ALA A 18 21.44 17.94 -5.39
CA ALA A 18 20.84 18.60 -6.53
C ALA A 18 20.15 17.55 -7.41
N ILE A 19 18.86 17.74 -7.67
CA ILE A 19 18.07 16.89 -8.55
C ILE A 19 17.46 17.73 -9.69
N PRO A 20 17.34 17.17 -10.91
CA PRO A 20 16.60 17.81 -11.99
C PRO A 20 15.14 18.10 -11.59
N SER A 21 14.59 19.20 -12.09
CA SER A 21 13.20 19.61 -11.80
C SER A 21 12.19 18.54 -12.20
N SER A 22 12.38 17.90 -13.35
CA SER A 22 11.54 16.81 -13.84
C SER A 22 11.49 15.63 -12.88
N THR A 23 12.63 15.24 -12.32
CA THR A 23 12.74 14.15 -11.34
C THR A 23 12.03 14.49 -10.03
N TYR A 24 12.10 15.74 -9.59
CA TYR A 24 11.39 16.19 -8.39
C TYR A 24 9.87 16.17 -8.58
N GLU A 25 9.37 16.63 -9.73
CA GLU A 25 7.95 16.60 -10.06
C GLU A 25 7.40 15.17 -10.15
N GLU A 26 8.16 14.26 -10.76
CA GLU A 26 7.83 12.83 -10.80
C GLU A 26 7.75 12.24 -9.39
N PHE A 27 8.74 12.51 -8.53
CA PHE A 27 8.72 12.08 -7.14
C PHE A 27 7.50 12.61 -6.37
N LEU A 28 7.14 13.88 -6.54
CA LEU A 28 5.94 14.46 -5.92
C LEU A 28 4.66 13.78 -6.38
N SER A 29 4.58 13.42 -7.67
CA SER A 29 3.44 12.69 -8.23
C SER A 29 3.29 11.31 -7.58
N TRP A 30 4.41 10.59 -7.41
CA TRP A 30 4.44 9.29 -6.73
C TRP A 30 4.12 9.42 -5.26
N GLN A 31 4.65 10.43 -4.57
CA GLN A 31 4.36 10.67 -3.17
C GLN A 31 2.86 10.94 -2.94
N LYS A 32 2.22 11.72 -3.82
CA LYS A 32 0.77 11.95 -3.77
C LYS A 32 0.00 10.65 -4.00
N MET A 33 0.40 9.83 -4.98
CA MET A 33 -0.23 8.54 -5.25
C MET A 33 -0.07 7.55 -4.09
N VAL A 34 1.12 7.48 -3.49
CA VAL A 34 1.40 6.58 -2.36
C VAL A 34 0.65 7.03 -1.10
N LYS A 35 0.57 8.34 -0.84
CA LYS A 35 -0.22 8.89 0.28
C LYS A 35 -1.73 8.77 0.06
N SER A 36 -2.21 8.80 -1.18
CA SER A 36 -3.63 8.65 -1.51
C SER A 36 -4.10 7.20 -1.52
N LYS A 37 -3.19 6.25 -1.73
CA LYS A 37 -3.45 4.83 -1.47
C LYS A 37 -3.67 4.66 0.03
N LYS A 38 -4.94 4.60 0.45
CA LYS A 38 -5.32 4.14 1.79
C LYS A 38 -4.70 2.75 1.98
N THR A 39 -3.55 2.69 2.62
CA THR A 39 -2.93 1.41 3.00
C THR A 39 -3.97 0.67 3.82
N PHE A 40 -4.35 -0.52 3.36
CA PHE A 40 -5.30 -1.35 4.09
C PHE A 40 -4.78 -1.54 5.51
N LYS A 41 -5.46 -0.93 6.48
CA LYS A 41 -5.15 -1.08 7.89
C LYS A 41 -6.07 -2.17 8.41
N ALA A 42 -5.53 -3.38 8.52
CA ALA A 42 -6.25 -4.51 9.07
C ALA A 42 -6.84 -4.14 10.44
N THR A 43 -8.13 -4.36 10.60
CA THR A 43 -8.81 -4.24 11.88
C THR A 43 -8.49 -5.46 12.76
N ALA A 44 -8.81 -5.37 14.05
CA ALA A 44 -8.68 -6.52 14.95
C ALA A 44 -9.60 -7.69 14.56
N GLN A 45 -10.67 -7.42 13.82
CA GLN A 45 -11.54 -8.47 13.29
C GLN A 45 -10.88 -9.17 12.10
N ASP A 46 -10.31 -8.40 11.15
CA ASP A 46 -9.60 -8.95 10.00
C ASP A 46 -8.47 -9.91 10.40
N THR A 47 -7.73 -9.57 11.47
CA THR A 47 -6.65 -10.44 11.96
C THR A 47 -7.18 -11.74 12.57
N ARG A 48 -8.32 -11.70 13.28
CA ARG A 48 -8.97 -12.89 13.83
C ARG A 48 -9.54 -13.77 12.72
N ASP A 49 -10.20 -13.17 11.75
CA ASP A 49 -10.79 -13.88 10.61
C ASP A 49 -9.70 -14.57 9.78
N LEU A 50 -8.57 -13.89 9.57
CA LEU A 50 -7.42 -14.46 8.88
C LEU A 50 -6.78 -15.61 9.68
N ALA A 51 -6.71 -15.51 11.01
CA ALA A 51 -6.24 -16.60 11.86
C ALA A 51 -7.19 -17.82 11.82
N ALA A 52 -8.51 -17.58 11.81
CA ALA A 52 -9.51 -18.63 11.66
C ALA A 52 -9.42 -19.29 10.27
N ALA A 53 -9.30 -18.49 9.21
CA ALA A 53 -9.14 -18.97 7.83
C ALA A 53 -7.90 -19.86 7.68
N ARG A 54 -6.75 -19.46 8.25
CA ARG A 54 -5.52 -20.27 8.26
C ARG A 54 -5.73 -21.62 8.96
N LYS A 55 -6.43 -21.64 10.10
CA LYS A 55 -6.74 -22.87 10.82
C LYS A 55 -7.69 -23.78 10.02
N ASN A 56 -8.69 -23.21 9.36
CA ASN A 56 -9.62 -23.96 8.52
C ASN A 56 -8.91 -24.57 7.31
N TYR A 57 -8.04 -23.81 6.67
CA TYR A 57 -7.22 -24.29 5.56
C TYR A 57 -6.32 -25.48 5.98
N ALA A 58 -5.62 -25.37 7.11
CA ALA A 58 -4.78 -26.44 7.63
C ALA A 58 -5.55 -27.73 7.97
N LYS A 59 -6.84 -27.60 8.30
CA LYS A 59 -7.75 -28.74 8.59
C LYS A 59 -8.39 -29.32 7.32
N GLY A 60 -8.14 -28.74 6.14
CA GLY A 60 -8.82 -29.12 4.90
C GLY A 60 -10.24 -28.57 4.76
N ASN A 61 -10.65 -27.67 5.67
CA ASN A 61 -11.98 -27.06 5.67
C ASN A 61 -11.98 -25.80 4.79
N TYR A 62 -11.90 -25.98 3.48
CA TYR A 62 -12.01 -24.90 2.50
C TYR A 62 -12.94 -25.31 1.36
N ILE A 63 -13.62 -24.32 0.77
CA ILE A 63 -14.43 -24.51 -0.43
C ILE A 63 -13.60 -24.13 -1.65
N THR A 64 -13.74 -24.88 -2.73
CA THR A 64 -13.17 -24.51 -4.03
C THR A 64 -14.07 -23.49 -4.71
N LEU A 65 -13.53 -22.77 -5.69
CA LEU A 65 -14.32 -21.82 -6.48
C LEU A 65 -15.50 -22.50 -7.18
N ASP A 66 -15.31 -23.73 -7.65
CA ASP A 66 -16.35 -24.54 -8.29
C ASP A 66 -17.53 -24.84 -7.35
N ILE A 67 -17.22 -25.29 -6.13
CA ILE A 67 -18.23 -25.53 -5.07
C ILE A 67 -18.96 -24.22 -4.74
N LEU A 68 -18.22 -23.11 -4.61
CA LEU A 68 -18.81 -21.80 -4.34
C LEU A 68 -19.74 -21.35 -5.46
N TYR A 69 -19.37 -21.55 -6.73
CA TYR A 69 -20.21 -21.20 -7.88
C TYR A 69 -21.50 -22.01 -7.91
N HIS A 70 -21.44 -23.31 -7.62
CA HIS A 70 -22.63 -24.15 -7.52
C HIS A 70 -23.53 -23.75 -6.34
N ASP A 71 -22.97 -23.49 -5.16
CA ASP A 71 -23.75 -23.07 -3.99
C ASP A 71 -24.44 -21.71 -4.20
N LEU A 72 -23.79 -20.77 -4.88
CA LEU A 72 -24.37 -19.46 -5.18
C LEU A 72 -25.41 -19.54 -6.30
N ALA A 73 -25.18 -20.37 -7.31
CA ALA A 73 -26.15 -20.61 -8.38
C ALA A 73 -27.41 -21.35 -7.87
N ALA A 74 -27.27 -22.23 -6.87
CA ALA A 74 -28.39 -22.96 -6.25
C ALA A 74 -29.23 -22.12 -5.28
N ARG A 75 -28.77 -20.91 -4.90
CA ARG A 75 -29.48 -19.98 -4.00
C ARG A 75 -30.32 -18.93 -4.72
N HIS A 76 -30.27 -18.90 -6.07
CA HIS A 76 -31.09 -18.08 -6.94
C HIS A 76 -32.14 -18.92 -7.66
#